data_AF-A0A1V9KJP6-F1
#
_entry.id   AF-A0A1V9KJP6-F1
#
_cell.length_a   1.000
_cell.length_b   1.000
_cell.length_c   1.000
_cell.angle_alpha   90.00
_cell.angle_beta   90.00
_cell.angle_gamma   90.00
#
_symmetry.space_group_name_H-M   'P 1'
#
loop_
_entity.id
_entity.type
_entity.pdbx_description
1 polymer ?
#
loop_
_entity_poly.entity_id
_entity_poly.type
_entity_poly.pdbx_seq_one_letter_code
_entity_poly.pdbx_strand_id
1 'polypeptide(L)'
;MGKRQSRPWIVSDELWSLIEPLLPEAAPKLVEGRPRVPDRQALCGILFVLHTGIQWEYLPQELGFGSGMTCWRRLAAWNEAGVWDALHLVLLKRLRAANRLDWSRAVIDSSHVRAARRGPKADPARSTAHGRAASTTSSPTPRASRSRYR
;
A
#
# COMPACT_ATOMS: atom_id res chain seq x y z
N MET A 1 36.91 -15.43 -12.66
CA MET A 1 36.61 -14.06 -13.13
C MET A 1 35.54 -13.47 -12.21
N GLY A 2 35.91 -12.65 -11.23
CA GLY A 2 34.95 -12.10 -10.27
C GLY A 2 33.94 -11.19 -10.98
N LYS A 3 32.63 -11.43 -10.83
CA LYS A 3 31.62 -10.52 -11.35
C LYS A 3 31.83 -9.17 -10.68
N ARG A 4 32.32 -8.18 -11.44
CA ARG A 4 32.37 -6.78 -11.02
C ARG A 4 30.94 -6.41 -10.63
N GLN A 5 30.68 -6.26 -9.34
CA GLN A 5 29.37 -5.91 -8.82
C GLN A 5 28.97 -4.60 -9.50
N SER A 6 27.99 -4.65 -10.41
CA SER A 6 27.42 -3.44 -10.98
C SER A 6 26.82 -2.65 -9.83
N ARG A 7 27.06 -1.33 -9.81
CA ARG A 7 26.43 -0.44 -8.83
C ARG A 7 24.91 -0.75 -8.78
N PRO A 8 24.33 -0.99 -7.59
CA PRO A 8 22.99 -1.58 -7.48
C PRO A 8 21.88 -0.69 -8.05
N TRP A 9 22.14 0.60 -8.24
CA TRP A 9 21.24 1.58 -8.83
C TRP A 9 21.37 1.75 -10.35
N ILE A 10 22.30 1.04 -11.01
CA ILE A 10 22.44 1.10 -12.47
C ILE A 10 21.59 0.02 -13.10
N VAL A 11 20.57 0.44 -13.82
CA VAL A 11 19.64 -0.45 -14.52
C VAL A 11 20.31 -1.00 -15.79
N SER A 12 20.43 -2.32 -15.90
CA SER A 12 20.95 -2.99 -17.09
C SER A 12 20.00 -2.87 -18.28
N ASP A 13 20.50 -3.08 -19.51
CA ASP A 13 19.65 -3.04 -20.72
C ASP A 13 18.55 -4.11 -20.67
N GLU A 14 18.88 -5.29 -20.15
CA GLU A 14 17.93 -6.39 -19.99
C GLU A 14 16.81 -6.06 -18.99
N LEU A 15 17.13 -5.38 -17.89
CA LEU A 15 16.11 -4.94 -16.94
C LEU A 15 15.31 -3.78 -17.53
N TRP A 16 15.98 -2.87 -18.25
CA TRP A 16 15.34 -1.73 -18.89
C TRP A 16 14.30 -2.16 -19.92
N SER A 17 14.59 -3.17 -20.74
CA SER A 17 13.64 -3.67 -21.75
C SER A 17 12.35 -4.26 -21.17
N LEU A 18 12.35 -4.65 -19.89
CA LEU A 18 11.14 -5.07 -19.17
C LEU A 18 10.36 -3.88 -18.60
N ILE A 19 11.06 -2.82 -18.20
CA ILE A 19 10.47 -1.67 -17.51
C ILE A 19 9.91 -0.66 -18.49
N GLU A 20 10.66 -0.34 -19.56
CA GLU A 20 10.31 0.68 -20.54
C GLU A 20 8.89 0.55 -21.10
N PRO A 21 8.39 -0.66 -21.47
CA PRO A 21 7.02 -0.80 -21.98
C PRO A 21 5.92 -0.57 -20.95
N LEU A 22 6.26 -0.56 -19.65
CA LEU A 22 5.31 -0.31 -18.57
C LEU A 22 5.15 1.19 -18.28
N LEU A 23 6.06 2.02 -18.80
CA LEU A 23 6.06 3.45 -18.51
C LEU A 23 4.96 4.15 -19.31
N PRO A 24 4.27 5.13 -18.71
CA PRO A 24 3.31 5.94 -19.45
C PRO A 24 4.06 6.76 -20.51
N GLU A 25 3.45 6.89 -21.69
CA GLU A 25 4.00 7.74 -22.74
C GLU A 25 4.17 9.17 -22.23
N ALA A 26 5.31 9.78 -22.58
CA ALA A 26 5.54 11.16 -22.24
C ALA A 26 4.56 12.04 -23.00
N ALA A 27 3.74 12.79 -22.26
CA ALA A 27 2.84 13.77 -22.86
C ALA A 27 3.61 14.72 -23.79
N PRO A 28 3.05 15.08 -24.95
CA PRO A 28 3.69 15.97 -25.90
C PRO A 28 4.04 17.30 -25.23
N LYS A 29 5.22 17.85 -25.55
CA LYS A 29 5.62 19.15 -25.04
C LYS A 29 4.74 20.23 -25.68
N LEU A 30 4.02 20.97 -24.83
CA LEU A 30 3.24 22.14 -25.25
C LEU A 30 4.10 23.41 -25.41
N VAL A 31 5.29 23.43 -24.81
CA VAL A 31 6.21 24.60 -24.83
C VAL A 31 7.66 24.11 -24.99
N GLU A 32 8.45 24.82 -25.78
CA GLU A 32 9.89 24.63 -25.85
C GLU A 32 10.56 25.02 -24.53
N GLY A 33 11.17 24.04 -23.88
CA GLY A 33 11.87 24.20 -22.61
C GLY A 33 12.86 23.08 -22.41
N ARG A 34 13.53 23.08 -21.25
CA ARG A 34 14.60 22.11 -20.91
C ARG A 34 14.19 20.68 -21.30
N PRO A 35 15.07 19.92 -21.99
CA PRO A 35 14.82 18.51 -22.28
C PRO A 35 14.43 17.73 -21.02
N ARG A 36 13.43 16.86 -21.16
CA ARG A 36 13.03 15.97 -20.07
C ARG A 36 14.16 15.00 -19.80
N VAL A 37 14.46 14.75 -18.52
CA VAL A 37 15.44 13.72 -18.13
C VAL A 37 14.96 12.36 -18.64
N PRO A 38 15.81 11.61 -19.39
CA PRO A 38 15.48 10.27 -19.87
C PRO A 38 15.00 9.36 -18.75
N ASP A 39 14.00 8.54 -19.05
CA ASP A 39 13.29 7.76 -18.05
C ASP A 39 14.19 6.76 -17.33
N ARG A 40 15.15 6.16 -18.05
CA ARG A 40 16.17 5.28 -17.46
C ARG A 40 17.07 6.00 -16.47
N GLN A 41 17.48 7.24 -16.77
CA GLN A 41 18.32 8.04 -15.87
C GLN A 41 17.56 8.42 -14.61
N ALA A 42 16.29 8.81 -14.75
CA ALA A 42 15.42 9.09 -13.62
C ALA A 42 15.24 7.84 -12.74
N LEU A 43 15.06 6.65 -13.34
CA LEU A 43 14.98 5.39 -12.59
C LEU A 43 16.29 5.09 -11.84
N CYS A 44 17.44 5.25 -12.47
CA CYS A 44 18.74 5.09 -11.79
C CYS A 44 18.87 6.04 -10.59
N GLY A 45 18.42 7.29 -10.72
CA GLY A 45 18.39 8.26 -9.63
C GLY A 45 17.44 7.88 -8.49
N ILE A 46 16.24 7.40 -8.81
CA ILE A 46 15.29 6.86 -7.82
C ILE A 46 15.95 5.71 -7.04
N LEU A 47 16.51 4.73 -7.75
CA LEU A 47 17.17 3.58 -7.12
C LEU A 47 18.37 4.00 -6.26
N PHE A 48 19.13 5.01 -6.69
CA PHE A 48 20.23 5.54 -5.90
C PHE A 48 19.74 6.08 -4.55
N VAL A 49 18.73 6.95 -4.58
CA VAL A 49 18.17 7.55 -3.36
C VAL A 49 17.58 6.47 -2.45
N LEU A 50 16.79 5.53 -3.00
CA LEU A 50 16.19 4.44 -2.21
C LEU A 50 17.24 3.49 -1.62
N HIS A 51 18.33 3.24 -2.33
CA HIS A 51 19.40 2.36 -1.86
C HIS A 51 20.28 3.02 -0.78
N THR A 52 20.56 4.31 -0.91
CA THR A 52 21.45 5.04 -0.01
C THR A 52 20.72 5.71 1.16
N GLY A 53 19.41 5.92 1.05
CA GLY A 53 18.59 6.60 2.07
C GLY A 53 18.82 8.11 2.17
N ILE A 54 19.53 8.72 1.21
CA ILE A 54 19.77 10.16 1.23
C ILE A 54 18.49 10.96 0.98
N GLN A 55 18.50 12.24 1.34
CA GLN A 55 17.42 13.15 0.97
C GLN A 55 17.45 13.41 -0.55
N TRP A 56 16.28 13.60 -1.16
CA TRP A 56 16.15 13.87 -2.59
C TRP A 56 16.98 15.09 -3.04
N GLU A 57 17.02 16.16 -2.25
CA GLU A 57 17.79 17.37 -2.60
C GLU A 57 19.30 17.15 -2.63
N TYR A 58 19.79 16.11 -1.94
CA TYR A 58 21.21 15.74 -1.90
C TYR A 58 21.61 14.72 -2.96
N LEU A 59 20.73 14.37 -3.91
CA LEU A 59 21.12 13.53 -5.04
C LEU A 59 22.23 14.22 -5.86
N PRO A 60 23.44 13.65 -5.96
CA PRO A 60 24.54 14.31 -6.65
C PRO A 60 24.27 14.42 -8.15
N GLN A 61 24.30 15.64 -8.68
CA GLN A 61 23.95 15.91 -10.08
C GLN A 61 25.02 15.43 -11.06
N GLU A 62 26.27 15.32 -10.60
CA GLU A 62 27.41 14.78 -11.35
C GLU A 62 27.23 13.32 -11.79
N LEU A 63 26.29 12.60 -11.18
CA LEU A 63 25.93 11.23 -11.59
C LEU A 63 25.08 11.20 -12.87
N GLY A 64 24.56 12.34 -13.33
CA GLY A 64 23.81 12.45 -14.57
C GLY A 64 22.37 11.92 -14.50
N PHE A 65 21.81 11.74 -13.31
CA PHE A 65 20.42 11.27 -13.13
C PHE A 65 19.37 12.39 -13.14
N GLY A 66 19.81 13.64 -13.31
CA GLY A 66 18.99 14.84 -13.09
C GLY A 66 18.95 15.22 -11.60
N SER A 67 18.06 16.16 -11.24
CA SER A 67 17.88 16.54 -9.84
C SER A 67 17.03 15.50 -9.10
N GLY A 68 17.25 15.34 -7.80
CA GLY A 68 16.43 14.40 -7.03
C GLY A 68 14.95 14.79 -6.96
N MET A 69 14.60 16.08 -7.03
CA MET A 69 13.20 16.50 -7.20
C MET A 69 12.59 16.08 -8.54
N THR A 70 13.40 15.89 -9.59
CA THR A 70 12.92 15.30 -10.86
C THR A 70 12.66 13.80 -10.68
N CYS A 71 13.57 13.11 -9.99
CA CYS A 71 13.42 11.69 -9.66
C CYS A 71 12.18 11.43 -8.78
N TRP A 72 11.97 12.25 -7.74
CA TRP A 72 10.81 12.15 -6.86
C TRP A 72 9.49 12.38 -7.60
N ARG A 73 9.40 13.44 -8.42
CA ARG A 73 8.21 13.67 -9.26
C ARG A 73 7.95 12.51 -10.21
N ARG A 74 9.01 11.88 -10.73
CA ARG A 74 8.88 10.70 -11.59
C ARG A 74 8.37 9.50 -10.82
N LEU A 75 8.93 9.25 -9.64
CA LEU A 75 8.48 8.19 -8.73
C LEU A 75 6.99 8.32 -8.42
N ALA A 76 6.54 9.53 -8.06
CA ALA A 76 5.14 9.82 -7.78
C ALA A 76 4.23 9.60 -8.99
N ALA A 77 4.59 10.14 -10.16
CA ALA A 77 3.81 9.98 -11.39
C ALA A 77 3.71 8.50 -11.82
N TRP A 78 4.78 7.73 -11.70
CA TRP A 78 4.78 6.29 -11.99
C TRP A 78 4.00 5.49 -10.97
N ASN A 79 3.96 5.94 -9.72
CA ASN A 79 3.11 5.34 -8.69
C ASN A 79 1.63 5.56 -9.01
N GLU A 80 1.23 6.78 -9.35
CA GLU A 80 -0.14 7.09 -9.77
C GLU A 80 -0.56 6.32 -11.03
N ALA A 81 0.37 6.10 -11.95
CA ALA A 81 0.15 5.31 -13.16
C ALA A 81 0.19 3.77 -12.93
N GLY A 82 0.45 3.29 -11.71
CA GLY A 82 0.50 1.85 -11.39
C GLY A 82 1.71 1.10 -11.94
N VAL A 83 2.77 1.81 -12.36
CA VAL A 83 3.98 1.23 -12.96
C VAL A 83 4.66 0.25 -12.01
N TRP A 84 4.74 0.59 -10.72
CA TRP A 84 5.43 -0.24 -9.73
C TRP A 84 4.72 -1.57 -9.48
N ASP A 85 3.38 -1.56 -9.45
CA ASP A 85 2.57 -2.76 -9.31
C ASP A 85 2.72 -3.66 -10.53
N ALA A 86 2.65 -3.08 -11.74
CA ALA A 86 2.86 -3.81 -12.99
C ALA A 86 4.26 -4.43 -13.04
N LEU A 87 5.30 -3.66 -12.69
CA LEU A 87 6.68 -4.13 -12.64
C LEU A 87 6.86 -5.27 -11.64
N HIS A 88 6.28 -5.14 -10.44
CA HIS A 88 6.32 -6.19 -9.42
C HIS A 88 5.73 -7.50 -9.96
N LEU A 89 4.57 -7.44 -10.62
CA LEU A 89 3.95 -8.60 -11.24
C LEU A 89 4.80 -9.23 -12.35
N VAL A 90 5.42 -8.43 -13.21
CA VAL A 90 6.31 -8.92 -14.29
C VAL A 90 7.51 -9.66 -13.70
N LEU A 91 8.18 -9.06 -12.71
CA LEU A 91 9.34 -9.68 -12.06
C LEU A 91 8.95 -10.95 -11.30
N LEU A 92 7.82 -10.92 -10.59
CA LEU A 92 7.31 -12.09 -9.87
C LEU A 92 6.99 -13.25 -10.81
N LYS A 93 6.31 -12.97 -11.95
CA LYS A 93 6.02 -13.99 -12.98
C LYS A 93 7.31 -14.59 -13.54
N ARG A 94 8.32 -13.76 -13.84
CA ARG A 94 9.60 -14.22 -14.37
C ARG A 94 10.38 -15.08 -13.38
N LEU A 95 10.42 -14.67 -12.11
CA LEU A 95 11.08 -15.46 -11.05
C LEU A 95 10.35 -16.77 -10.78
N ARG A 96 9.02 -16.77 -10.82
CA ARG A 96 8.20 -17.99 -10.69
C ARG A 96 8.48 -18.96 -11.83
N ALA A 97 8.49 -18.48 -13.08
CA ALA A 97 8.77 -19.31 -14.25
C ALA A 97 10.20 -19.89 -14.22
N ALA A 98 11.16 -19.14 -13.68
CA ALA A 98 12.53 -19.60 -13.49
C ALA A 98 12.73 -20.51 -12.26
N ASN A 99 11.68 -20.78 -11.47
CA ASN A 99 11.73 -21.48 -10.19
C ASN A 99 12.76 -20.88 -9.20
N ARG A 100 12.88 -19.55 -9.21
CA ARG A 100 13.85 -18.78 -8.39
C ARG A 100 13.21 -18.06 -7.20
N LEU A 101 11.95 -18.36 -6.91
CA LEU A 101 11.27 -17.84 -5.72
C LEU A 101 11.65 -18.70 -4.52
N ASP A 102 12.34 -18.09 -3.56
CA ASP A 102 12.63 -18.72 -2.28
C ASP A 102 11.42 -18.57 -1.35
N TRP A 103 10.58 -19.59 -1.32
CA TRP A 103 9.39 -19.63 -0.47
C TRP A 103 9.70 -19.67 1.03
N SER A 104 10.92 -20.05 1.43
CA SER A 104 11.32 -20.02 2.85
C SER A 104 11.46 -18.58 3.40
N ARG A 105 11.58 -17.59 2.51
CA ARG A 105 11.70 -16.17 2.83
C ARG A 105 10.45 -15.36 2.48
N ALA A 106 9.39 -16.01 2.00
CA ALA A 106 8.15 -15.33 1.69
C ALA A 106 7.46 -14.89 2.98
N VAL A 107 7.30 -13.58 3.18
CA VAL A 107 6.59 -13.00 4.31
C VAL A 107 5.30 -12.36 3.79
N ILE A 108 4.17 -12.73 4.37
CA ILE A 108 2.89 -12.05 4.15
C ILE A 108 2.83 -10.91 5.18
N ASP A 109 2.92 -9.67 4.72
CA ASP A 109 2.75 -8.49 5.58
C ASP A 109 1.34 -7.91 5.40
N SER A 110 0.76 -7.41 6.50
CA SER A 110 -0.54 -6.75 6.52
C SER A 110 -0.43 -5.40 7.19
N SER A 111 -0.70 -4.32 6.46
CA SER A 111 -0.75 -2.98 7.03
C SER A 111 -2.17 -2.66 7.54
N HIS A 112 -2.34 -2.52 8.85
CA HIS A 112 -3.57 -2.00 9.44
C HIS A 112 -3.52 -0.48 9.53
N VAL A 113 -4.25 0.22 8.66
CA VAL A 113 -4.45 1.67 8.79
C VAL A 113 -5.61 1.92 9.75
N ARG A 114 -5.36 2.58 10.89
CA ARG A 114 -6.46 3.04 11.76
C ARG A 114 -7.30 4.06 11.01
N ALA A 115 -8.61 3.85 10.96
CA ALA A 115 -9.55 4.85 10.48
C ALA A 115 -9.40 6.14 11.32
N ALA A 116 -8.94 7.23 10.69
CA ALA A 116 -8.62 8.47 11.39
C ALA A 116 -9.87 9.25 11.84
N ARG A 117 -11.08 8.86 11.40
CA ARG A 117 -12.34 9.48 11.82
C ARG A 117 -13.45 8.44 11.91
N ARG A 118 -14.25 8.56 12.97
CA ARG A 118 -15.52 7.85 13.18
C ARG A 118 -16.36 7.98 11.91
N GLY A 119 -16.65 6.87 11.23
CA GLY A 119 -17.63 6.86 10.15
C GLY A 119 -18.98 7.39 10.65
N PRO A 120 -19.90 7.80 9.76
CA PRO A 120 -21.23 8.26 10.15
C PRO A 120 -21.84 7.27 11.15
N LYS A 121 -22.47 7.81 12.21
CA LYS A 121 -23.05 7.02 13.29
C LYS A 121 -24.01 6.01 12.66
N ALA A 122 -23.72 4.72 12.81
CA ALA A 122 -24.60 3.66 12.33
C ALA A 122 -26.01 3.93 12.89
N ASP A 123 -27.01 3.86 12.01
CA ASP A 123 -28.41 3.92 12.44
C ASP A 123 -28.63 2.85 13.52
N PRO A 124 -29.47 3.14 14.53
CA PRO A 124 -29.78 2.16 15.56
C PRO A 124 -30.24 0.86 14.90
N ALA A 125 -29.48 -0.22 15.12
CA ALA A 125 -29.92 -1.54 14.69
C ALA A 125 -31.26 -1.84 15.35
N ARG A 126 -32.26 -2.25 14.55
CA ARG A 126 -33.54 -2.72 15.09
C ARG A 126 -33.24 -3.90 16.02
N SER A 127 -33.64 -3.78 17.29
CA SER A 127 -33.54 -4.87 18.24
C SER A 127 -34.31 -6.08 17.72
N THR A 128 -33.63 -7.21 17.55
CA THR A 128 -34.24 -8.52 17.28
C THR A 128 -34.52 -9.30 18.57
N ALA A 129 -34.31 -8.70 19.75
CA ALA A 129 -34.61 -9.35 21.01
C ALA A 129 -36.13 -9.56 21.16
N HIS A 130 -36.54 -10.80 21.42
CA HIS A 130 -37.92 -11.10 21.77
C HIS A 130 -38.32 -10.38 23.06
N GLY A 131 -39.47 -9.70 23.03
CA GLY A 131 -40.04 -9.03 24.20
C GLY A 131 -40.23 -10.02 25.36
N ARG A 132 -39.85 -9.62 26.57
CA ARG A 132 -39.97 -10.46 27.76
C ARG A 132 -41.46 -10.69 28.06
N ALA A 133 -41.92 -11.94 28.03
CA ALA A 133 -43.29 -12.30 28.40
C ALA A 133 -43.52 -12.04 29.90
N ALA A 134 -44.72 -11.57 30.25
CA ALA A 134 -45.11 -11.34 31.64
C ALA A 134 -45.19 -12.68 32.40
N SER A 135 -44.53 -12.77 33.55
CA SER A 135 -44.57 -13.97 34.40
C SER A 135 -45.93 -14.08 35.11
N THR A 136 -46.68 -15.14 34.80
CA THR A 136 -47.91 -15.53 35.50
C THR A 136 -47.60 -16.74 36.40
N THR A 137 -47.28 -16.52 37.68
CA THR A 137 -47.17 -17.65 38.63
C THR A 137 -47.63 -17.25 40.04
N SER A 138 -48.72 -17.92 40.46
CA SER A 138 -49.30 -18.16 41.82
C SER A 138 -49.64 -16.93 42.69
N SER A 139 -50.92 -16.55 42.89
CA SER A 139 -52.04 -17.17 43.65
C SER A 139 -51.96 -17.05 45.20
N PRO A 140 -53.09 -16.76 45.89
CA PRO A 140 -53.13 -16.06 47.17
C PRO A 140 -53.20 -17.00 48.38
N THR A 141 -52.56 -16.62 49.50
CA THR A 141 -52.71 -17.30 50.80
C THR A 141 -53.95 -16.77 51.52
N PRO A 142 -54.87 -17.62 52.03
CA PRO A 142 -55.99 -17.16 52.83
C PRO A 142 -55.50 -16.89 54.27
N ARG A 143 -55.73 -15.68 54.78
CA ARG A 143 -55.43 -15.33 56.16
C ARG A 143 -56.59 -15.79 57.06
N ALA A 144 -56.29 -16.70 57.98
CA ALA A 144 -57.22 -17.28 58.92
C ALA A 144 -57.86 -16.24 59.86
N SER A 145 -59.15 -16.43 60.11
CA SER A 145 -59.98 -15.71 61.06
C SER A 145 -59.63 -16.10 62.50
N ARG A 146 -59.50 -15.12 63.40
CA ARG A 146 -59.64 -15.35 64.85
C ARG A 146 -60.56 -14.29 65.44
N SER A 147 -61.48 -14.81 66.24
CA SER A 147 -62.64 -14.17 66.82
C SER A 147 -62.47 -14.01 68.34
N ARG A 148 -63.12 -12.97 68.86
CA ARG A 148 -63.82 -12.82 70.15
C ARG A 148 -63.27 -11.82 71.18
N TYR A 149 -64.09 -10.76 71.35
CA TYR A 149 -64.69 -10.19 72.57
C TYR A 149 -63.83 -10.00 73.84
N ARG A 150 -63.82 -8.76 74.36
CA ARG A 150 -64.82 -8.28 75.34
C ARG A 150 -64.95 -6.76 75.29
#